data_AF-A0A815VHX4-F1
#
_entry.id   AF-A0A815VHX4-F1
#
_cell.length_a   1.000
_cell.length_b   1.000
_cell.length_c   1.000
_cell.angle_alpha   90.00
_cell.angle_beta   90.00
_cell.angle_gamma   90.00
#
_symmetry.space_group_name_H-M   'P 1'
#
loop_
_entity.id
_entity.type
_entity.pdbx_description
1 polymer ?
#
loop_
_entity_poly.entity_id
_entity_poly.type
_entity_poly.pdbx_seq_one_letter_code
_entity_poly.pdbx_strand_id
1 'polypeptide(L)'
;HHWEMGGRCGVCGDPIDGPRNNEAPKGKYFTGTIVVTYKSGAVIDVRIEMMANHMGWFYFKICPVTNDAVEVTQECLDRYPLKIVKAPTTTTTAYRWD
;
A
#
# COMPACT_ATOMS: atom_id res chain seq x y z
N HIS A 1 -12.20 -17.47 3.58
CA HIS A 1 -11.93 -16.84 2.28
C HIS A 1 -10.44 -16.61 1.98
N HIS A 2 -9.76 -15.55 2.44
CA HIS A 2 -8.37 -15.26 2.01
C HIS A 2 -7.35 -16.38 2.31
N TRP A 3 -7.53 -17.08 3.44
CA TRP A 3 -6.68 -18.22 3.79
C TRP A 3 -6.86 -19.42 2.84
N GLU A 4 -8.09 -19.66 2.38
CA GLU A 4 -8.39 -20.71 1.37
C GLU A 4 -7.72 -20.39 0.03
N MET A 5 -7.45 -19.12 -0.26
CA MET A 5 -6.75 -18.65 -1.46
C MET A 5 -5.22 -18.61 -1.30
N GLY A 6 -4.68 -19.22 -0.24
CA GLY A 6 -3.25 -19.28 0.05
C GLY A 6 -2.68 -17.94 0.55
N GLY A 7 -3.51 -17.10 1.16
CA GLY A 7 -3.11 -15.77 1.65
C GLY A 7 -2.84 -14.75 0.55
N ARG A 8 -3.23 -15.03 -0.70
CA ARG A 8 -3.01 -14.14 -1.85
C ARG A 8 -4.11 -13.09 -1.95
N CYS A 9 -3.74 -11.91 -2.41
CA CYS A 9 -4.64 -10.79 -2.70
C CYS A 9 -4.18 -10.04 -3.97
N GLY A 10 -5.02 -9.17 -4.49
CA GLY A 10 -4.64 -8.14 -5.45
C GLY A 10 -3.68 -7.12 -4.84
N VAL A 11 -3.00 -6.35 -5.70
CA VAL A 11 -1.97 -5.38 -5.27
C VAL A 11 -2.56 -4.23 -4.44
N CYS A 12 -3.86 -3.98 -4.59
CA CYS A 12 -4.62 -3.00 -3.80
C CYS A 12 -5.52 -3.65 -2.74
N GLY A 13 -5.25 -4.92 -2.37
CA GLY A 13 -5.95 -5.63 -1.27
C GLY A 13 -7.27 -6.30 -1.66
N ASP A 14 -7.68 -6.21 -2.93
CA ASP A 14 -8.87 -6.90 -3.45
C ASP A 14 -8.72 -8.43 -3.40
N PRO A 15 -9.82 -9.20 -3.31
CA PRO A 15 -9.78 -10.65 -3.40
C PRO A 15 -9.24 -11.12 -4.76
N ILE A 16 -8.47 -12.20 -4.76
CA ILE A 16 -7.89 -12.75 -6.00
C ILE A 16 -8.96 -13.32 -6.94
N ASP A 17 -10.05 -13.83 -6.40
CA ASP A 17 -11.17 -14.49 -7.07
C ASP A 17 -12.44 -13.62 -7.13
N GLY A 18 -12.31 -12.31 -6.91
CA GLY A 18 -13.42 -11.36 -6.97
C GLY A 18 -13.10 -10.13 -7.83
N PRO A 19 -14.04 -9.17 -7.88
CA PRO A 19 -13.84 -7.94 -8.62
C PRO A 19 -12.67 -7.12 -8.02
N ARG A 20 -11.82 -6.59 -8.90
CA ARG A 20 -10.70 -5.70 -8.56
C ARG A 20 -11.15 -4.25 -8.48
N ASN A 21 -11.93 -3.94 -7.44
CA ASN A 21 -12.60 -2.65 -7.32
C ASN A 21 -11.65 -1.48 -7.01
N ASN A 22 -10.47 -1.74 -6.45
CA ASN A 22 -9.50 -0.72 -6.05
C ASN A 22 -8.37 -0.53 -7.07
N GLU A 23 -8.31 -1.35 -8.12
CA GLU A 23 -7.21 -1.37 -9.08
C GLU A 23 -7.54 -0.59 -10.36
N ALA A 24 -6.55 0.15 -10.88
CA ALA A 24 -6.64 0.77 -12.20
C ALA A 24 -6.69 -0.31 -13.31
N PRO A 25 -7.23 -0.01 -14.51
CA PRO A 25 -7.92 1.23 -14.89
C PRO A 25 -9.44 1.19 -14.65
N LYS A 26 -10.01 0.03 -14.28
CA LYS A 26 -11.46 -0.21 -14.29
C LYS A 26 -12.07 -0.43 -12.91
N GLY A 27 -11.27 -0.36 -11.85
CA GLY A 27 -11.76 -0.52 -10.49
C GLY A 27 -12.80 0.55 -10.17
N LYS A 28 -13.90 0.11 -9.55
CA LYS A 28 -15.01 0.98 -9.12
C LYS A 28 -14.56 2.22 -8.33
N TYR A 29 -13.50 2.09 -7.54
CA TYR A 29 -12.96 3.15 -6.68
C TYR A 29 -11.74 3.86 -7.29
N PHE A 30 -11.28 3.42 -8.47
CA PHE A 30 -10.21 4.08 -9.20
C PHE A 30 -10.77 5.27 -10.00
N THR A 31 -10.33 6.49 -9.66
CA THR A 31 -10.79 7.73 -10.31
C THR A 31 -9.71 8.45 -11.11
N GLY A 32 -8.46 7.95 -11.11
CA GLY A 32 -7.31 8.66 -11.69
C GLY A 32 -6.92 9.96 -10.96
N THR A 33 -7.51 10.26 -9.80
CA THR A 33 -7.22 11.50 -9.05
C THR A 33 -5.88 11.40 -8.33
N ILE A 34 -4.97 12.34 -8.63
CA ILE A 34 -3.71 12.48 -7.90
C ILE A 34 -3.99 13.15 -6.56
N VAL A 35 -3.84 12.40 -5.47
CA VAL A 35 -4.13 12.90 -4.10
C VAL A 35 -2.98 13.70 -3.49
N VAL A 36 -1.76 13.52 -3.98
CA VAL A 36 -0.56 14.24 -3.51
C VAL A 36 0.55 14.18 -4.55
N THR A 37 1.35 15.24 -4.63
CA THR A 37 2.53 15.32 -5.50
C THR A 37 3.78 15.55 -4.67
N TYR A 38 4.81 14.74 -4.90
CA TYR A 38 6.11 14.84 -4.22
C TYR A 38 7.22 15.18 -5.21
N LYS A 39 8.31 15.78 -4.70
CA LYS A 39 9.55 15.88 -5.47
C LYS A 39 10.27 14.53 -5.44
N SER A 40 10.91 14.16 -6.56
CA SER A 40 11.76 12.96 -6.60
C SER A 40 12.85 13.05 -5.53
N GLY A 41 13.06 11.95 -4.79
CA GLY A 41 14.01 11.88 -3.68
C GLY A 41 13.54 12.53 -2.38
N ALA A 42 12.32 13.09 -2.32
CA ALA A 42 11.78 13.62 -1.08
C ALA A 42 11.59 12.51 -0.03
N VAL A 43 11.91 12.83 1.22
CA VAL A 43 11.48 12.05 2.38
C VAL A 43 10.03 12.42 2.67
N ILE A 44 9.15 11.42 2.76
CA ILE A 44 7.72 11.61 2.99
C ILE A 44 7.30 10.92 4.29
N ASP A 45 6.31 11.52 4.96
CA ASP A 45 5.65 10.90 6.11
C ASP A 45 4.50 10.02 5.63
N VAL A 46 4.53 8.73 5.99
CA VAL A 46 3.43 7.80 5.75
C VAL A 46 2.75 7.50 7.09
N ARG A 47 1.45 7.77 7.18
CA ARG A 47 0.63 7.47 8.36
C ARG A 47 -0.17 6.21 8.11
N ILE A 48 -0.08 5.25 9.03
CA ILE A 48 -0.93 4.05 9.05
C ILE A 48 -1.91 4.22 10.22
N GLU A 49 -3.20 4.10 9.92
CA GLU A 49 -4.25 4.00 10.94
C GLU A 49 -4.53 2.52 11.20
N MET A 50 -4.41 2.10 12.46
CA MET A 50 -4.51 0.70 12.86
C MET A 50 -5.60 0.53 13.90
N MET A 51 -6.59 -0.29 13.58
CA MET A 51 -7.71 -0.61 14.49
C MET A 51 -7.39 -1.75 15.45
N ALA A 52 -6.53 -2.68 15.03
CA ALA A 52 -6.09 -3.83 15.82
C ALA A 52 -4.63 -4.14 15.51
N ASN A 53 -3.89 -4.53 16.54
CA ASN A 53 -2.46 -4.75 16.43
C ASN A 53 -2.15 -6.24 16.25
N HIS A 54 -1.74 -6.61 15.03
CA HIS A 54 -1.46 -7.99 14.66
C HIS A 54 0.03 -8.32 14.63
N MET A 55 0.89 -7.44 15.18
CA MET A 55 2.36 -7.55 15.11
C MET A 55 2.88 -7.52 13.65
N GLY A 56 4.20 -7.63 13.49
CA GLY A 56 4.86 -7.73 12.18
C GLY A 56 5.45 -6.40 11.67
N TRP A 57 5.60 -6.30 10.35
CA TRP A 57 6.31 -5.20 9.69
C TRP A 57 5.54 -4.69 8.48
N PHE A 58 5.70 -3.39 8.22
CA PHE A 58 5.21 -2.75 7.00
C PHE A 58 6.36 -2.53 6.02
N TYR A 59 6.06 -2.77 4.74
CA TYR A 59 6.94 -2.47 3.63
C TYR A 59 6.19 -1.58 2.65
N PHE A 60 6.89 -0.60 2.08
CA PHE A 60 6.32 0.32 1.10
C PHE A 60 7.04 0.14 -0.23
N LYS A 61 6.28 0.15 -1.32
CA LYS A 61 6.75 -0.06 -2.70
C LYS A 61 6.03 0.93 -3.60
N ILE A 62 6.66 1.30 -4.72
CA ILE A 62 6.04 2.21 -5.71
C ILE A 62 6.32 1.72 -7.13
N CYS A 63 5.29 1.58 -7.97
CA CYS A 63 5.48 1.28 -9.38
C CYS A 63 5.53 2.61 -10.17
N PRO A 64 6.55 2.88 -11.00
CA PRO A 64 6.63 4.09 -11.81
C PRO A 64 5.67 4.00 -13.02
N VAL A 65 4.38 4.12 -12.75
CA VAL A 65 3.35 4.17 -13.80
C VAL A 65 3.41 5.50 -14.53
N THR A 66 3.41 5.45 -15.85
CA THR A 66 3.39 6.64 -16.74
C THR A 66 2.03 6.86 -17.39
N ASN A 67 1.13 5.90 -17.25
CA ASN A 67 -0.19 5.88 -17.84
C ASN A 67 -1.14 5.12 -16.90
N ASP A 68 -2.31 5.68 -16.62
CA ASP A 68 -3.34 5.08 -15.77
C ASP A 68 -4.12 3.95 -16.46
N ALA A 69 -3.97 3.78 -17.78
CA ALA A 69 -4.52 2.66 -18.53
C ALA A 69 -3.81 1.32 -18.28
N VAL A 70 -2.70 1.32 -17.54
CA VAL A 70 -1.89 0.12 -17.27
C VAL A 70 -2.07 -0.31 -15.82
N GLU A 71 -2.42 -1.59 -15.63
CA GLU A 71 -2.54 -2.20 -14.31
C GLU A 71 -1.17 -2.26 -13.60
N VAL A 72 -1.15 -1.92 -12.32
CA VAL A 72 0.04 -2.10 -11.47
C VAL A 72 0.15 -3.57 -11.09
N THR A 73 1.30 -4.18 -11.33
CA THR A 73 1.55 -5.58 -10.95
C THR A 73 2.45 -5.70 -9.73
N GLN A 74 2.39 -6.84 -9.04
CA GLN A 74 3.27 -7.14 -7.92
C GLN A 74 4.74 -7.14 -8.37
N GLU A 75 5.03 -7.66 -9.57
CA GLU A 75 6.37 -7.69 -10.15
C GLU A 75 6.92 -6.28 -10.39
N CYS A 76 6.07 -5.31 -10.74
CA CYS A 76 6.50 -3.92 -10.83
C CYS A 76 6.87 -3.37 -9.45
N LEU A 77 5.97 -3.53 -8.46
CA LEU A 77 6.18 -3.04 -7.10
C LEU A 77 7.45 -3.63 -6.47
N ASP A 78 7.70 -4.91 -6.69
CA ASP A 78 8.85 -5.63 -6.12
C ASP A 78 10.21 -5.11 -6.61
N ARG A 79 10.24 -4.43 -7.77
CA ARG A 79 11.46 -3.80 -8.31
C ARG A 79 11.81 -2.49 -7.60
N TYR A 80 10.88 -1.88 -6.87
CA TYR A 80 11.01 -0.52 -6.35
C TYR A 80 10.57 -0.42 -4.87
N PRO A 81 11.23 -1.13 -3.94
CA PRO A 81 11.00 -0.96 -2.51
C PRO A 81 11.51 0.40 -2.02
N LEU A 82 10.72 1.05 -1.17
CA LEU A 82 11.10 2.30 -0.51
C LEU A 82 11.84 2.02 0.79
N LYS A 83 12.83 2.87 1.09
CA LYS A 83 13.61 2.81 2.34
C LYS A 83 12.95 3.65 3.42
N ILE A 84 12.79 3.07 4.60
CA ILE A 84 12.37 3.81 5.80
C ILE A 84 13.59 4.53 6.37
N VAL A 85 13.67 5.85 6.18
CA VAL A 85 14.82 6.67 6.59
C VAL A 85 14.67 7.28 7.98
N LYS A 86 13.45 7.27 8.53
CA LYS A 86 13.15 7.70 9.89
C LYS A 86 12.00 6.86 10.42
N ALA A 87 12.27 6.02 11.41
CA ALA A 87 11.23 5.38 12.20
C ALA A 87 10.55 6.44 13.09
N PRO A 88 9.25 6.30 13.43
CA PRO A 88 8.55 7.29 14.23
C PRO A 88 9.33 7.59 15.53
N THR A 89 9.66 8.87 15.72
CA THR A 89 10.37 9.40 16.90
C THR A 89 9.41 9.97 17.95
N THR A 90 8.10 9.75 17.80
CA THR A 90 7.10 10.28 18.71
C THR A 90 6.14 9.19 19.17
N THR A 91 6.57 8.52 20.24
CA THR A 91 5.73 8.19 21.39
C THR A 91 4.92 9.43 21.80
N THR A 92 3.74 9.62 21.24
CA THR A 92 2.77 10.56 21.80
C THR A 92 1.70 9.70 22.48
N THR A 93 1.92 9.49 23.78
CA THR A 93 0.97 8.91 24.76
C THR A 93 0.40 7.52 24.42
N ALA A 94 1.17 6.51 24.84
CA ALA A 94 0.75 5.24 25.43
C ALA A 94 -0.62 4.63 25.05
N TYR A 95 -0.61 3.38 24.56
CA TYR A 95 -1.18 2.29 25.35
C TYR A 95 -0.35 1.02 25.18
N ARG A 96 -0.33 0.25 26.27
CA ARG A 96 0.54 -0.88 26.58
C ARG A 96 0.35 -2.05 25.61
N TRP A 97 1.45 -2.79 25.47
CA TRP A 97 1.44 -4.16 24.99
C TRP A 97 1.47 -5.05 26.24
N ASP A 98 0.29 -5.34 26.79
CA ASP A 98 0.06 -6.46 27.70
C ASP A 98 -0.94 -7.43 27.06
#